data_AF-A0A944P2H8-F1
#
_entry.id   AF-A0A944P2H8-F1
#
_cell.length_a   1.000
_cell.length_b   1.000
_cell.length_c   1.000
_cell.angle_alpha   90.00
_cell.angle_beta   90.00
_cell.angle_gamma   90.00
#
_symmetry.space_group_name_H-M   'P 1'
#
loop_
_entity.id
_entity.type
_entity.pdbx_description
1 polymer ?
#
loop_
_entity_poly.entity_id
_entity_poly.type
_entity_poly.pdbx_seq_one_letter_code
_entity_poly.pdbx_strand_id
1 'polypeptide(L)'
;IGLTAARRAVVVSGAAAPLTAAPYVATLAPVANVAVGDETPWGVAGELAALAPGTESGVYPQGSAAGDILAAAGERTVVAVVRDAHRHPWMTEALDALVAARPDTVVVEMGLPRAEPRGVLYIATHGAARVCGRAAAEVIAGVRA
;
A
#
# COMPACT_ATOMS: atom_id res chain seq x y z
N ILE A 1 -22.80 -3.70 -3.87
CA ILE A 1 -22.20 -4.34 -5.07
C ILE A 1 -20.71 -4.01 -5.22
N GLY A 2 -20.30 -2.73 -5.21
CA GLY A 2 -18.89 -2.34 -5.43
C GLY A 2 -17.86 -2.99 -4.50
N LEU A 3 -18.10 -3.02 -3.18
CA LEU A 3 -17.17 -3.66 -2.23
C LEU A 3 -17.07 -5.18 -2.41
N THR A 4 -18.19 -5.87 -2.65
CA THR A 4 -18.20 -7.31 -2.93
C THR A 4 -17.38 -7.64 -4.18
N ALA A 5 -17.48 -6.82 -5.23
CA ALA A 5 -16.67 -6.98 -6.43
C ALA A 5 -15.18 -6.72 -6.13
N ALA A 6 -14.86 -5.66 -5.37
CA ALA A 6 -13.49 -5.35 -4.97
C ALA A 6 -12.84 -6.50 -4.19
N ARG A 7 -13.54 -7.06 -3.19
CA ARG A 7 -13.06 -8.23 -2.42
C ARG A 7 -12.76 -9.44 -3.31
N ARG A 8 -13.59 -9.70 -4.32
CA ARG A 8 -13.37 -10.81 -5.27
C ARG A 8 -12.24 -10.54 -6.26
N ALA A 9 -11.92 -9.28 -6.54
CA ALA A 9 -10.88 -8.87 -7.47
C ALA A 9 -9.48 -8.83 -6.84
N VAL A 10 -9.37 -8.91 -5.50
CA VAL A 10 -8.07 -8.92 -4.82
C VAL A 10 -7.32 -10.21 -5.16
N VAL A 11 -6.09 -10.04 -5.63
CA VAL A 11 -5.11 -11.13 -5.80
C VAL A 11 -4.03 -10.96 -4.75
N VAL A 12 -3.71 -12.05 -4.05
CA VAL A 12 -2.70 -12.09 -3.00
C VAL A 12 -1.57 -13.01 -3.45
N SER A 13 -0.33 -12.57 -3.26
CA SER A 13 0.88 -13.38 -3.45
C SER A 13 1.75 -13.29 -2.20
N GLY A 14 2.24 -14.43 -1.71
CA GLY A 14 2.94 -14.50 -0.43
C GLY A 14 2.01 -14.52 0.78
N ALA A 15 2.59 -14.38 1.98
CA ALA A 15 1.88 -14.41 3.26
C ALA A 15 2.68 -13.66 4.32
N ALA A 16 2.05 -12.72 5.03
CA ALA A 16 2.63 -12.02 6.17
C ALA A 16 2.18 -12.65 7.50
N ALA A 17 2.97 -12.45 8.55
CA ALA A 17 2.48 -12.68 9.91
C ALA A 17 1.32 -11.71 10.23
N PRO A 18 0.37 -12.10 11.11
CA PRO A 18 -0.67 -11.20 11.58
C PRO A 18 -0.08 -9.91 12.18
N LEU A 19 -0.73 -8.78 11.95
CA LEU A 19 -0.34 -7.51 12.58
C LEU A 19 -0.42 -7.62 14.10
N THR A 20 0.69 -7.36 14.79
CA THR A 20 0.78 -7.32 16.25
C THR A 20 0.69 -5.90 16.82
N ALA A 21 0.89 -4.89 15.96
CA ALA A 21 0.79 -3.47 16.27
C ALA A 21 0.25 -2.71 15.04
N ALA A 22 -0.12 -1.45 15.24
CA ALA A 22 -0.58 -0.61 14.14
C ALA A 22 0.57 -0.37 13.11
N PRO A 23 0.32 -0.59 11.81
CA PRO A 23 1.35 -0.45 10.78
C PRO A 23 1.60 1.02 10.42
N TYR A 24 2.63 1.23 9.60
CA TYR A 24 2.88 2.50 8.92
C TYR A 24 2.56 2.37 7.42
N VAL A 25 1.69 3.22 6.90
CA VAL A 25 1.30 3.19 5.47
C VAL A 25 2.09 4.22 4.67
N ALA A 26 2.96 3.75 3.78
CA ALA A 26 3.74 4.59 2.88
C ALA A 26 3.12 4.61 1.48
N THR A 27 2.49 5.72 1.09
CA THR A 27 1.87 5.86 -0.23
C THR A 27 2.82 6.51 -1.21
N LEU A 28 3.30 5.76 -2.20
CA LEU A 28 4.17 6.24 -3.26
C LEU A 28 3.29 6.85 -4.36
N ALA A 29 3.28 8.18 -4.45
CA ALA A 29 2.42 8.91 -5.35
C ALA A 29 3.25 9.51 -6.52
N PRO A 30 2.91 9.21 -7.79
CA PRO A 30 3.47 9.96 -8.90
C PRO A 30 2.90 11.38 -8.83
N VAL A 31 3.78 12.39 -8.94
CA VAL A 31 3.55 13.82 -8.65
C VAL A 31 2.10 14.28 -8.87
N ALA A 32 1.56 15.00 -7.89
CA ALA A 32 0.27 15.67 -7.99
C ALA A 32 0.29 16.62 -9.19
N ASN A 33 -0.45 16.28 -10.25
CA ASN A 33 -0.75 17.28 -11.27
C ASN A 33 -1.53 18.39 -10.57
N VAL A 34 -1.09 19.64 -10.74
CA VAL A 34 -1.64 20.88 -10.19
C VAL A 34 -3.16 21.06 -10.45
N ALA A 35 -3.78 20.21 -11.27
CA ALA A 35 -5.21 20.13 -11.52
C ALA A 35 -6.00 19.18 -10.60
N VAL A 36 -5.33 18.51 -9.66
CA VAL A 36 -5.95 17.66 -8.63
C VAL A 36 -5.61 18.30 -7.30
N GLY A 37 -6.54 19.12 -6.77
CA GLY A 37 -6.42 19.67 -5.41
C GLY A 37 -6.24 18.56 -4.38
N ASP A 38 -5.73 18.92 -3.20
CA ASP A 38 -5.35 18.04 -2.10
C ASP A 38 -6.46 17.13 -1.49
N GLU A 39 -7.59 16.88 -2.16
CA GLU A 39 -8.84 16.47 -1.52
C GLU A 39 -9.53 15.24 -2.13
N THR A 40 -8.79 14.27 -2.66
CA THR A 40 -9.34 12.90 -2.68
C THR A 40 -8.33 11.94 -2.07
N PRO A 41 -8.41 11.69 -0.75
CA PRO A 41 -7.62 10.63 -0.12
C PRO A 41 -7.91 9.31 -0.84
N TRP A 42 -6.89 8.82 -1.54
CA TRP A 42 -6.88 7.51 -2.18
C TRP A 42 -5.87 6.61 -1.46
N GLY A 43 -5.90 5.32 -1.76
CA GLY A 43 -4.99 4.37 -1.13
C GLY A 43 -5.66 3.57 -0.02
N VAL A 44 -4.82 3.03 0.88
CA VAL A 44 -5.21 2.07 1.91
C VAL A 44 -5.23 2.70 3.31
N ALA A 45 -4.54 3.83 3.51
CA ALA A 45 -4.29 4.42 4.83
C ALA A 45 -5.56 4.63 5.67
N GLY A 46 -6.56 5.36 5.17
CA GLY A 46 -7.79 5.62 5.92
C GLY A 46 -8.62 4.36 6.19
N GLU A 47 -8.61 3.40 5.26
CA GLU A 47 -9.36 2.15 5.43
C GLU A 47 -8.68 1.22 6.45
N LEU A 48 -7.34 1.21 6.49
CA LEU A 48 -6.55 0.43 7.45
C LEU A 48 -6.55 1.08 8.84
N ALA A 49 -6.49 2.41 8.94
CA ALA A 49 -6.63 3.12 10.22
C ALA A 49 -7.97 2.83 10.91
N ALA A 50 -9.04 2.57 10.14
CA ALA A 50 -10.33 2.16 10.67
C ALA A 50 -10.35 0.71 11.21
N LEU A 51 -9.45 -0.16 10.76
CA LEU A 51 -9.35 -1.57 11.19
C LEU A 51 -8.24 -1.79 12.23
N ALA A 52 -7.18 -0.99 12.16
CA ALA A 52 -6.03 -0.99 13.05
C ALA A 52 -5.79 0.44 13.58
N PRO A 53 -6.54 0.88 14.61
CA PRO A 53 -6.36 2.21 15.21
C PRO A 53 -4.91 2.44 15.65
N GLY A 54 -4.40 3.65 15.39
CA GLY A 54 -2.99 4.00 15.57
C GLY A 54 -2.13 3.81 14.32
N THR A 55 -2.72 3.41 13.20
CA THR A 55 -2.02 3.38 11.90
C THR A 55 -1.60 4.80 11.54
N GLU A 56 -0.31 4.99 11.31
CA GLU A 56 0.25 6.24 10.80
C GLU A 56 0.48 6.12 9.29
N SER A 57 0.60 7.25 8.59
CA SER A 57 0.83 7.22 7.14
C SER A 57 1.60 8.43 6.63
N GLY A 58 2.30 8.24 5.52
CA GLY A 58 2.97 9.29 4.76
C GLY A 58 2.73 9.14 3.26
N VAL A 59 2.82 10.25 2.53
CA VAL A 59 2.79 10.28 1.07
C VAL A 59 4.17 10.67 0.56
N TYR A 60 4.73 9.84 -0.31
CA TYR A 60 6.11 9.93 -0.78
C TYR A 60 6.12 10.17 -2.29
N PRO A 61 6.55 11.36 -2.74
CA PRO A 61 6.71 11.64 -4.16
C PRO A 61 7.94 10.92 -4.74
N GLN A 62 8.07 11.01 -6.07
CA GLN A 62 9.30 10.60 -6.73
C GLN A 62 10.51 11.34 -6.14
N GLY A 63 11.58 10.59 -5.86
CA GLY A 63 12.80 11.12 -5.23
C GLY A 63 12.87 10.90 -3.72
N SER A 64 11.80 10.46 -3.06
CA SER A 64 11.86 10.01 -1.66
C SER A 64 12.76 8.77 -1.53
N ALA A 65 13.62 8.75 -0.50
CA ALA A 65 14.46 7.60 -0.22
C ALA A 65 13.70 6.56 0.62
N ALA A 66 14.03 5.28 0.45
CA ALA A 66 13.51 4.22 1.32
C ALA A 66 13.87 4.48 2.81
N GLY A 67 15.03 5.11 3.06
CA GLY A 67 15.44 5.52 4.41
C GLY A 67 14.47 6.51 5.08
N ASP A 68 13.86 7.42 4.31
CA ASP A 68 12.89 8.39 4.85
C ASP A 68 11.60 7.68 5.29
N ILE A 69 11.17 6.68 4.51
CA ILE A 69 10.02 5.83 4.84
C ILE A 69 10.30 5.04 6.12
N LEU A 70 11.48 4.41 6.20
CA LEU A 70 11.86 3.60 7.35
C LEU A 70 12.02 4.44 8.62
N ALA A 71 12.59 5.63 8.51
CA ALA A 71 12.71 6.56 9.64
C ALA A 71 11.34 6.98 10.17
N ALA A 72 10.38 7.28 9.28
CA ALA A 72 9.01 7.62 9.68
C ALA A 72 8.24 6.41 10.26
N ALA A 73 8.44 5.22 9.71
CA ALA A 73 7.80 4.00 10.18
C ALA A 73 8.31 3.54 11.55
N GLY A 74 9.58 3.80 11.87
CA GLY A 74 10.24 3.25 13.04
C GLY A 74 10.27 1.72 12.99
N GLU A 75 9.81 1.08 14.05
CA GLU A 75 9.73 -0.40 14.13
C GLU A 75 8.42 -0.99 13.62
N ARG A 76 7.51 -0.15 13.08
CA ARG A 76 6.22 -0.63 12.57
C ARG A 76 6.43 -1.37 11.26
N THR A 77 5.61 -2.41 11.05
CA THR A 77 5.48 -3.04 9.73
C THR A 77 5.07 -1.99 8.71
N VAL A 78 5.80 -1.94 7.60
CA VAL A 78 5.54 -1.02 6.51
C VAL A 78 4.52 -1.64 5.55
N VAL A 79 3.45 -0.89 5.28
CA VAL A 79 2.49 -1.16 4.20
C VAL A 79 2.76 -0.15 3.09
N ALA A 80 3.49 -0.57 2.05
CA ALA A 80 3.82 0.27 0.92
C ALA A 80 2.73 0.21 -0.15
N VAL A 81 2.14 1.35 -0.48
CA VAL A 81 1.03 1.47 -1.45
C VAL A 81 1.54 2.15 -2.70
N VAL A 82 1.40 1.49 -3.84
CA VAL A 82 1.75 2.02 -5.16
C VAL A 82 0.52 2.01 -6.07
N ARG A 83 0.57 2.81 -7.14
CA ARG A 83 -0.42 2.78 -8.19
C ARG A 83 0.24 2.65 -9.55
N ASP A 84 -0.22 1.67 -10.32
CA ASP A 84 0.24 1.42 -11.69
C ASP A 84 1.79 1.36 -11.77
N ALA A 85 2.44 0.58 -10.88
CA ALA A 85 3.89 0.64 -10.65
C ALA A 85 4.70 0.38 -11.93
N HIS A 86 4.16 -0.44 -12.83
CA HIS A 86 4.71 -0.69 -14.16
C HIS A 86 4.91 0.57 -15.03
N ARG A 87 4.23 1.68 -14.72
CA ARG A 87 4.37 2.98 -15.41
C ARG A 87 5.41 3.89 -14.77
N HIS A 88 5.92 3.52 -13.60
CA HIS A 88 6.74 4.36 -12.75
C HIS A 88 7.95 3.57 -12.23
N PRO A 89 9.05 3.47 -13.01
CA PRO A 89 10.24 2.71 -12.63
C PRO A 89 10.80 3.07 -11.24
N TRP A 90 10.66 4.33 -10.83
CA TRP A 90 11.08 4.78 -9.50
C TRP A 90 10.31 4.09 -8.36
N MET A 91 9.03 3.72 -8.57
CA MET A 91 8.25 2.97 -7.58
C MET A 91 8.76 1.53 -7.49
N THR A 92 9.15 0.95 -8.64
CA THR A 92 9.82 -0.34 -8.65
C THR A 92 11.13 -0.28 -7.86
N GLU A 93 12.00 0.67 -8.15
CA GLU A 93 13.26 0.83 -7.39
C GLU A 93 13.03 1.09 -5.89
N ALA A 94 12.05 1.93 -5.54
CA ALA A 94 11.76 2.28 -4.16
C ALA A 94 11.25 1.08 -3.33
N LEU A 95 10.32 0.25 -3.83
CA LEU A 95 9.94 -0.93 -3.04
C LEU A 95 11.04 -2.01 -3.01
N ASP A 96 11.98 -2.04 -3.96
CA ASP A 96 13.06 -3.04 -3.93
C ASP A 96 14.01 -2.69 -2.79
N ALA A 97 14.38 -1.40 -2.71
CA ALA A 97 15.15 -0.87 -1.59
C ALA A 97 14.42 -1.06 -0.25
N LEU A 98 13.11 -0.79 -0.20
CA LEU A 98 12.32 -0.92 1.03
C LEU A 98 12.20 -2.37 1.49
N VAL A 99 11.88 -3.31 0.59
CA VAL A 99 11.77 -4.75 0.90
C VAL A 99 13.12 -5.33 1.29
N ALA A 100 14.22 -4.90 0.64
CA ALA A 100 15.56 -5.33 1.01
C ALA A 100 15.94 -4.90 2.44
N ALA A 101 15.54 -3.68 2.85
CA ALA A 101 15.85 -3.13 4.17
C ALA A 101 14.88 -3.59 5.28
N ARG A 102 13.62 -3.86 4.92
CA ARG A 102 12.54 -4.28 5.83
C ARG A 102 11.77 -5.45 5.19
N PRO A 103 12.30 -6.70 5.31
CA PRO A 103 11.74 -7.86 4.61
C PRO A 103 10.30 -8.22 4.96
N ASP A 104 9.77 -7.75 6.09
CA ASP A 104 8.36 -7.89 6.49
C ASP A 104 7.42 -6.87 5.81
N THR A 105 7.93 -6.05 4.88
CA THR A 105 7.12 -5.07 4.13
C THR A 105 5.98 -5.75 3.36
N VAL A 106 4.77 -5.25 3.57
CA VAL A 106 3.57 -5.57 2.79
C VAL A 106 3.45 -4.58 1.64
N VAL A 107 3.23 -5.06 0.43
CA VAL A 107 3.04 -4.22 -0.76
C VAL A 107 1.60 -4.29 -1.23
N VAL A 108 0.99 -3.13 -1.48
CA VAL A 108 -0.33 -3.02 -2.11
C VAL A 108 -0.18 -2.30 -3.45
N GLU A 109 -0.43 -3.00 -4.55
CA GLU A 109 -0.55 -2.39 -5.87
C GLU A 109 -2.02 -2.11 -6.20
N MET A 110 -2.31 -0.83 -6.39
CA MET A 110 -3.60 -0.32 -6.85
C MET A 110 -3.55 0.05 -8.33
N GLY A 111 -4.70 0.01 -9.00
CA GLY A 111 -4.76 0.17 -10.46
C GLY A 111 -4.47 -1.15 -11.19
N LEU A 112 -3.65 -1.10 -12.25
CA LEU A 112 -3.35 -2.23 -13.12
C LEU A 112 -2.04 -2.92 -12.71
N PRO A 113 -2.10 -4.11 -12.06
CA PRO A 113 -0.93 -4.81 -11.53
C PRO A 113 -0.17 -5.53 -12.64
N ARG A 114 0.80 -4.84 -13.25
CA ARG A 114 1.69 -5.41 -14.28
C ARG A 114 3.14 -5.53 -13.84
N ALA A 115 3.49 -5.01 -12.67
CA ALA A 115 4.80 -5.22 -12.08
C ALA A 115 4.86 -6.61 -11.43
N GLU A 116 6.07 -7.17 -11.34
CA GLU A 116 6.31 -8.41 -10.60
C GLU A 116 5.96 -8.21 -9.11
N PRO A 117 5.29 -9.18 -8.44
CA PRO A 117 5.00 -9.14 -7.01
C PRO A 117 6.24 -9.06 -6.12
N ARG A 118 6.17 -8.28 -5.02
CA ARG A 118 7.31 -8.00 -4.12
C ARG A 118 6.88 -7.91 -2.65
N GLY A 119 7.83 -8.10 -1.75
CA GLY A 119 7.58 -8.10 -0.31
C GLY A 119 7.11 -9.46 0.21
N VAL A 120 6.92 -9.55 1.53
CA VAL A 120 6.46 -10.78 2.18
C VAL A 120 5.01 -11.12 1.83
N LEU A 121 4.23 -10.07 1.55
CA LEU A 121 2.84 -10.12 1.12
C LEU A 121 2.63 -9.04 0.07
N TYR A 122 2.15 -9.45 -1.10
CA TYR A 122 1.79 -8.57 -2.20
C TYR A 122 0.29 -8.68 -2.48
N ILE A 123 -0.39 -7.54 -2.54
CA ILE A 123 -1.83 -7.42 -2.74
C ILE A 123 -2.11 -6.57 -3.97
N ALA A 124 -2.68 -7.17 -5.01
CA ALA A 124 -3.13 -6.47 -6.21
C ALA A 124 -4.65 -6.29 -6.17
N THR A 125 -5.10 -5.04 -6.27
CA THR A 125 -6.53 -4.69 -6.11
C THR A 125 -7.31 -4.46 -7.40
N HIS A 126 -6.63 -4.46 -8.55
CA HIS A 126 -7.22 -4.26 -9.90
C HIS A 126 -8.06 -2.99 -10.06
N GLY A 127 -7.89 -2.01 -9.17
CA GLY A 127 -8.60 -0.74 -9.16
C GLY A 127 -8.02 0.19 -8.11
N ALA A 128 -8.41 1.45 -8.13
CA ALA A 128 -7.93 2.46 -7.18
C ALA A 128 -9.06 3.17 -6.41
N ALA A 129 -10.28 2.64 -6.49
CA ALA A 129 -11.42 3.18 -5.76
C ALA A 129 -11.28 2.94 -4.25
N ARG A 130 -11.97 3.73 -3.43
CA ARG A 130 -12.00 3.57 -1.97
C ARG A 130 -12.30 2.13 -1.51
N VAL A 131 -13.22 1.45 -2.20
CA VAL A 131 -13.58 0.05 -1.91
C VAL A 131 -12.45 -0.95 -2.21
N CYS A 132 -11.56 -0.64 -3.14
CA CYS A 132 -10.34 -1.42 -3.40
C CYS A 132 -9.37 -1.29 -2.21
N GLY A 133 -9.20 -0.05 -1.71
CA GLY A 133 -8.44 0.22 -0.49
C GLY A 133 -9.01 -0.53 0.73
N ARG A 134 -10.34 -0.56 0.88
CA ARG A 134 -11.01 -1.33 1.94
C ARG A 134 -10.73 -2.82 1.83
N ALA A 135 -10.86 -3.40 0.63
CA ALA A 135 -10.62 -4.82 0.41
C ALA A 135 -9.15 -5.20 0.73
N ALA A 136 -8.18 -4.37 0.35
CA ALA A 136 -6.78 -4.59 0.73
C ALA A 136 -6.56 -4.47 2.24
N ALA A 137 -7.13 -3.44 2.87
CA ALA A 137 -7.03 -3.25 4.32
C ALA A 137 -7.61 -4.45 5.10
N GLU A 138 -8.70 -5.04 4.62
CA GLU A 138 -9.30 -6.24 5.21
C GLU A 138 -8.35 -7.45 5.17
N VAL A 139 -7.68 -7.66 4.04
CA VAL A 139 -6.65 -8.70 3.91
C VAL A 139 -5.49 -8.48 4.89
N ILE A 140 -4.98 -7.24 4.97
CA ILE A 140 -3.87 -6.88 5.86
C ILE A 140 -4.23 -7.07 7.34
N ALA A 141 -5.44 -6.64 7.73
CA ALA A 141 -5.92 -6.76 9.11
C ALA A 141 -6.42 -8.17 9.46
N GLY A 142 -6.39 -9.12 8.51
CA GLY A 142 -6.87 -10.49 8.73
C GLY A 142 -8.37 -10.60 9.02
N VAL A 143 -9.16 -9.56 8.68
CA VAL A 143 -10.61 -9.58 8.85
C VAL A 143 -11.24 -10.24 7.64
N ARG A 144 -11.93 -11.36 7.87
CA ARG A 144 -12.71 -12.01 6.82
C ARG A 144 -14.00 -11.22 6.58
N ALA A 145 -14.33 -11.07 5.30
CA ALA A 145 -15.56 -10.48 4.79
C ALA A 145 -16.79 -11.38 4.96
#